data_AF-A0A8T0KFD2-F1
#
_entry.id   AF-A0A8T0KFD2-F1
#
_cell.length_a   1.000
_cell.length_b   1.000
_cell.length_c   1.000
_cell.angle_alpha   90.00
_cell.angle_beta   90.00
_cell.angle_gamma   90.00
#
_symmetry.space_group_name_H-M   'P 1'
#
loop_
_entity.id
_entity.type
_entity.pdbx_description
1 polymer ?
#
loop_
_entity_poly.entity_id
_entity_poly.type
_entity_poly.pdbx_seq_one_letter_code
_entity_poly.pdbx_strand_id
1 'polypeptide(L)'
;MSMHFVDSLAMFAQRDAEEMFKLGNIKGAITCATMAKTLDPKVDGIDETILAYKIHQAAMKKDDNGATNWYKVLGINKGFEDDIESIKMQHNKLVVMLNPTKKASVATLGAFRLIYNAWRHLTDSNYKNVNLRRKTTPHRNKVTKSACLRCPRDACLQNLILVWLESNVKAYSGETTSFYTLI
;
A
#
# COMPACT_ATOMS: atom_id res chain seq x y z
N MET A 1 28.16 6.95 -25.82
CA MET A 1 26.86 6.26 -25.79
C MET A 1 25.78 7.33 -25.88
N SER A 2 24.94 7.35 -26.92
CA SER A 2 23.93 8.41 -27.09
C SER A 2 22.85 8.32 -26.02
N MET A 3 22.47 9.45 -25.43
CA MET A 3 21.45 9.57 -24.38
C MET A 3 20.11 8.91 -24.80
N HIS A 4 19.72 9.08 -26.07
CA HIS A 4 18.51 8.48 -26.65
C HIS A 4 18.46 6.94 -26.64
N PHE A 5 19.61 6.26 -26.67
CA PHE A 5 19.64 4.79 -26.62
C PHE A 5 19.36 4.26 -25.20
N VAL A 6 19.86 4.98 -24.19
CA VAL A 6 19.68 4.61 -22.77
C VAL A 6 18.22 4.79 -22.37
N ASP A 7 17.58 5.89 -22.79
CA ASP A 7 16.16 6.14 -22.54
C ASP A 7 15.27 5.01 -23.11
N SER A 8 15.58 4.55 -24.34
CA SER A 8 14.84 3.45 -24.97
C SER A 8 15.00 2.12 -24.23
N LEU A 9 16.18 1.85 -23.68
CA LEU A 9 16.45 0.61 -22.94
C LEU A 9 15.78 0.63 -21.56
N ALA A 10 15.75 1.78 -20.90
CA ALA A 10 15.07 1.95 -19.62
C ALA A 10 13.55 1.75 -19.75
N MET A 11 12.93 2.30 -20.81
CA MET A 11 11.52 2.09 -21.12
C MET A 11 11.19 0.62 -21.46
N PHE A 12 12.11 -0.09 -22.14
CA PHE A 12 11.96 -1.52 -22.40
C PHE A 12 11.98 -2.32 -21.08
N ALA A 13 12.98 -2.08 -20.22
CA ALA A 13 13.08 -2.75 -18.92
C ALA A 13 11.86 -2.48 -18.00
N GLN A 14 11.27 -1.28 -18.08
CA GLN A 14 10.03 -0.96 -17.36
C GLN A 14 8.83 -1.78 -17.87
N ARG A 15 8.70 -1.97 -19.19
CA ARG A 15 7.64 -2.79 -19.80
C ARG A 15 7.79 -4.26 -19.43
N ASP A 16 9.00 -4.81 -19.51
CA ASP A 16 9.30 -6.17 -19.08
C ASP A 16 8.95 -6.38 -17.61
N ALA A 17 9.22 -5.39 -16.75
CA ALA A 17 8.84 -5.46 -15.34
C ALA A 17 7.33 -5.60 -15.15
N GLU A 18 6.52 -4.88 -15.93
CA GLU A 18 5.06 -4.97 -15.88
C GLU A 18 4.56 -6.32 -16.38
N GLU A 19 5.15 -6.87 -17.44
CA GLU A 19 4.82 -8.19 -17.96
C GLU A 19 5.17 -9.29 -16.95
N MET A 20 6.35 -9.24 -16.34
CA MET A 20 6.75 -10.16 -15.28
C MET A 20 5.80 -10.11 -14.08
N PHE A 21 5.30 -8.91 -13.72
CA PHE A 21 4.32 -8.76 -12.66
C PHE A 21 2.98 -9.41 -13.05
N LYS A 22 2.51 -9.22 -14.28
CA LYS A 22 1.30 -9.87 -14.81
C LYS A 22 1.43 -11.40 -14.79
N LEU A 23 2.62 -11.93 -15.06
CA LEU A 23 2.91 -13.38 -14.97
C LEU A 23 3.03 -13.89 -13.52
N GLY A 24 2.88 -13.05 -12.51
CA GLY A 24 3.03 -13.41 -11.09
C GLY A 24 4.49 -13.49 -10.61
N ASN A 25 5.47 -13.21 -11.48
CA ASN A 25 6.88 -13.19 -11.12
C ASN A 25 7.29 -11.84 -10.52
N ILE A 26 6.89 -11.60 -9.27
CA ILE A 26 7.15 -10.33 -8.58
C ILE A 26 8.65 -10.08 -8.36
N LYS A 27 9.44 -11.14 -8.14
CA LYS A 27 10.90 -10.99 -7.97
C LYS A 27 11.54 -10.50 -9.27
N GLY A 28 11.18 -11.09 -10.41
CA GLY A 28 11.62 -10.65 -11.73
C GLY A 28 11.20 -9.22 -12.02
N ALA A 29 9.95 -8.87 -11.72
CA ALA A 29 9.43 -7.52 -11.88
C ALA A 29 10.25 -6.48 -11.10
N ILE A 30 10.62 -6.76 -9.84
CA ILE A 30 11.47 -5.87 -9.04
C ILE A 30 12.86 -5.70 -9.66
N THR A 31 13.47 -6.78 -10.14
CA THR A 31 14.80 -6.72 -10.78
C THR A 31 14.76 -5.86 -12.05
N CYS A 32 13.81 -6.11 -12.95
CA CYS A 32 13.67 -5.35 -14.19
C CYS A 32 13.38 -3.86 -13.92
N ALA A 33 12.51 -3.55 -12.94
CA ALA A 33 12.23 -2.17 -12.56
C ALA A 33 13.45 -1.47 -11.93
N THR A 34 14.25 -2.19 -11.14
CA THR A 34 15.50 -1.66 -10.57
C THR A 34 16.55 -1.43 -11.65
N MET A 35 16.61 -2.29 -12.67
CA MET A 35 17.46 -2.09 -13.84
C MET A 35 17.03 -0.84 -14.62
N ALA A 36 15.74 -0.67 -14.88
CA ALA A 36 15.20 0.53 -15.53
C ALA A 36 15.60 1.81 -14.79
N LYS A 37 15.45 1.84 -13.46
CA LYS A 37 15.88 2.96 -12.61
C LYS A 37 17.40 3.22 -12.68
N THR A 38 18.19 2.16 -12.79
CA THR A 38 19.66 2.26 -12.85
C THR A 38 20.11 2.82 -14.19
N LEU A 39 19.42 2.46 -15.27
CA LEU A 39 19.67 2.96 -16.62
C LEU A 39 19.27 4.43 -16.75
N ASP A 40 18.07 4.77 -16.30
CA ASP A 40 17.59 6.14 -16.25
C ASP A 40 16.79 6.40 -14.96
N PRO A 41 17.35 7.19 -14.01
CA PRO A 41 16.64 7.58 -12.79
C PRO A 41 15.45 8.50 -13.03
N LYS A 42 15.33 9.11 -14.22
CA LYS A 42 14.25 10.05 -14.57
C LYS A 42 13.04 9.36 -15.20
N VAL A 43 13.05 8.03 -15.31
CA VAL A 43 11.89 7.26 -15.77
C VAL A 43 10.69 7.55 -14.87
N ASP A 44 9.64 8.09 -15.49
CA ASP A 44 8.40 8.43 -14.82
C ASP A 44 7.85 7.23 -14.02
N GLY A 45 7.57 7.44 -12.73
CA GLY A 45 6.82 6.48 -11.93
C GLY A 45 7.60 5.23 -11.52
N ILE A 46 8.91 5.16 -11.76
CA ILE A 46 9.69 3.93 -11.54
C ILE A 46 9.82 3.60 -10.05
N ASP A 47 9.95 4.62 -9.20
CA ASP A 47 10.06 4.45 -7.75
C ASP A 47 8.77 3.96 -7.12
N GLU A 48 7.66 4.52 -7.56
CA GLU A 48 6.30 4.13 -7.18
C GLU A 48 6.04 2.68 -7.61
N THR A 49 6.47 2.31 -8.81
CA THR A 49 6.31 0.96 -9.35
C THR A 49 7.14 -0.07 -8.57
N ILE A 50 8.40 0.24 -8.27
CA ILE A 50 9.27 -0.62 -7.43
C ILE A 50 8.66 -0.79 -6.04
N LEU A 51 8.18 0.30 -5.44
CA LEU A 51 7.53 0.27 -4.13
C LEU A 51 6.27 -0.60 -4.16
N ALA A 52 5.44 -0.46 -5.21
CA ALA A 52 4.25 -1.27 -5.39
C ALA A 52 4.59 -2.77 -5.47
N TYR A 53 5.58 -3.16 -6.26
CA TYR A 53 6.01 -4.56 -6.33
C TYR A 53 6.53 -5.09 -5.00
N LYS A 54 7.25 -4.28 -4.22
CA LYS A 54 7.70 -4.67 -2.87
C LYS A 54 6.52 -4.90 -1.91
N ILE A 55 5.49 -4.08 -1.99
CA ILE A 55 4.27 -4.24 -1.20
C ILE A 55 3.55 -5.54 -1.58
N HIS A 56 3.41 -5.82 -2.88
CA HIS A 56 2.85 -7.09 -3.34
C HIS A 56 3.69 -8.30 -2.88
N GLN A 57 5.01 -8.21 -2.97
CA GLN A 57 5.90 -9.25 -2.46
C GLN A 57 5.73 -9.47 -0.96
N ALA A 58 5.56 -8.40 -0.18
CA ALA A 58 5.31 -8.49 1.26
C ALA A 58 3.95 -9.13 1.55
N ALA A 59 2.92 -8.85 0.74
CA ALA A 59 1.59 -9.41 0.88
C ALA A 59 1.51 -10.91 0.54
N MET A 60 2.33 -11.38 -0.41
CA MET A 60 2.45 -12.80 -0.78
C MET A 60 3.17 -13.62 0.29
N LYS A 61 4.06 -13.01 1.07
CA LYS A 61 4.77 -13.71 2.15
C LYS A 61 3.79 -13.96 3.31
N LYS A 62 3.19 -15.14 3.31
CA LYS A 62 2.35 -15.62 4.40
C LYS A 62 3.19 -15.93 5.63
N ASP A 63 2.59 -15.76 6.80
CA ASP A 63 3.14 -16.25 8.06
C ASP A 63 2.91 -17.76 8.22
N ASP A 64 3.37 -18.32 9.33
CA ASP A 64 3.24 -19.75 9.65
C ASP A 64 1.78 -20.21 9.74
N ASN A 65 0.83 -19.27 9.89
CA ASN A 65 -0.61 -19.51 9.94
C ASN A 65 -1.29 -19.32 8.58
N GLY A 66 -0.53 -19.05 7.51
CA GLY A 66 -1.08 -18.78 6.18
C GLY A 66 -1.70 -17.38 6.01
N ALA A 67 -1.60 -16.52 7.02
CA ALA A 67 -2.14 -15.16 6.99
C ALA A 67 -1.12 -14.15 6.43
N THR A 68 -1.62 -13.07 5.84
CA THR A 68 -0.76 -11.98 5.36
C THR A 68 -0.32 -11.13 6.54
N ASN A 69 0.98 -10.92 6.69
CA ASN A 69 1.52 -10.04 7.72
C ASN A 69 1.36 -8.57 7.30
N TRP A 70 0.31 -7.91 7.81
CA TRP A 70 -0.03 -6.52 7.47
C TRP A 70 1.01 -5.49 7.92
N TYR A 71 1.77 -5.77 8.97
CA TYR A 71 2.89 -4.92 9.40
C TYR A 71 3.99 -4.89 8.34
N LYS A 72 4.33 -6.06 7.76
CA LYS A 72 5.29 -6.15 6.65
C LYS A 72 4.79 -5.46 5.39
N VAL A 73 3.48 -5.50 5.11
CA VAL A 73 2.86 -4.80 3.97
C VAL A 73 3.03 -3.28 4.09
N LEU A 74 2.89 -2.72 5.30
CA LEU A 74 3.19 -1.30 5.55
C LEU A 74 4.70 -1.01 5.68
N GLY A 75 5.55 -2.04 5.77
CA GLY A 75 6.99 -1.88 6.00
C GLY A 75 7.34 -1.43 7.41
N ILE A 76 6.53 -1.79 8.40
CA ILE A 76 6.80 -1.54 9.83
C ILE A 76 7.87 -2.51 10.31
N ASN A 77 8.89 -1.98 10.98
CA ASN A 77 9.95 -2.77 11.59
C ASN A 77 9.45 -3.48 12.86
N LYS A 78 10.01 -4.66 13.13
CA LYS A 78 9.75 -5.39 14.39
C LYS A 78 10.04 -4.47 15.58
N GLY A 79 9.12 -4.44 16.55
CA GLY A 79 9.20 -3.59 17.74
C GLY A 79 8.41 -2.27 17.66
N PHE A 80 7.94 -1.86 16.46
CA PHE A 80 7.06 -0.70 16.28
C PHE A 80 5.60 -1.10 16.00
N GLU A 81 5.25 -2.37 16.20
CA GLU A 81 3.93 -2.93 15.90
C GLU A 81 2.83 -2.42 16.86
N ASP A 82 3.21 -2.01 18.07
CA ASP A 82 2.31 -1.44 19.08
C ASP A 82 2.20 0.09 18.98
N ASP A 83 3.07 0.74 18.21
CA ASP A 83 3.08 2.19 18.04
C ASP A 83 2.14 2.63 16.90
N ILE A 84 0.94 3.03 17.30
CA ILE A 84 -0.11 3.49 16.38
C ILE A 84 0.31 4.74 15.61
N GLU A 85 1.11 5.62 16.21
CA GLU A 85 1.57 6.85 15.56
C GLU A 85 2.56 6.52 14.44
N SER A 86 3.48 5.58 14.69
CA SER A 86 4.39 5.04 13.67
C SER A 86 3.63 4.38 12.51
N ILE A 87 2.60 3.58 12.81
CA ILE A 87 1.75 2.95 11.78
C ILE A 87 1.03 4.02 10.93
N LYS A 88 0.47 5.04 11.58
CA LYS A 88 -0.23 6.15 10.89
C LYS A 88 0.70 6.96 10.01
N MET A 89 1.89 7.29 10.52
CA MET A 89 2.90 8.02 9.77
C MET A 89 3.33 7.24 8.52
N GLN A 90 3.58 5.94 8.67
CA GLN A 90 3.98 5.08 7.57
C GLN A 90 2.87 4.90 6.53
N HIS A 91 1.63 4.70 6.96
CA HIS A 91 0.47 4.67 6.06
C HIS A 91 0.37 5.96 5.23
N ASN A 92 0.43 7.12 5.89
CA ASN A 92 0.32 8.41 5.19
C ASN A 92 1.48 8.61 4.20
N LYS A 93 2.70 8.21 4.57
CA LYS A 93 3.85 8.24 3.68
C LYS A 93 3.62 7.40 2.42
N LEU A 94 3.15 6.16 2.57
CA LEU A 94 2.89 5.27 1.44
C LEU A 94 1.78 5.79 0.53
N VAL A 95 0.71 6.35 1.10
CA VAL A 95 -0.39 6.94 0.33
C VAL A 95 0.09 8.14 -0.51
N VAL A 96 0.96 8.98 0.05
CA VAL A 96 1.54 10.11 -0.69
C VAL A 96 2.48 9.62 -1.80
N MET A 97 3.32 8.62 -1.51
CA MET A 97 4.24 8.05 -2.51
C MET A 97 3.50 7.37 -3.65
N LEU A 98 2.42 6.64 -3.38
CA LEU A 98 1.65 5.90 -4.39
C LEU A 98 0.45 6.69 -4.93
N ASN A 99 0.47 8.02 -4.82
CA ASN A 99 -0.63 8.87 -5.25
C ASN A 99 -0.89 8.73 -6.77
N PRO A 100 -2.07 8.23 -7.20
CA PRO A 100 -2.34 7.89 -8.60
C PRO A 100 -2.67 9.14 -9.43
N THR A 101 -1.71 10.05 -9.61
CA THR A 101 -2.00 11.35 -10.24
C THR A 101 -1.62 11.46 -11.71
N LYS A 102 -0.78 10.58 -12.29
CA LYS A 102 -0.43 10.71 -13.73
C LYS A 102 -0.31 9.42 -14.56
N LYS A 103 0.15 8.28 -14.03
CA LYS A 103 0.19 6.98 -14.74
C LYS A 103 0.10 5.82 -13.73
N ALA A 104 -1.12 5.52 -13.25
CA ALA A 104 -1.29 4.47 -12.27
C ALA A 104 -1.16 3.09 -12.94
N SER A 105 -0.06 2.38 -12.67
CA SER A 105 0.10 0.98 -13.09
C SER A 105 -0.87 0.08 -12.31
N VAL A 106 -1.21 -1.07 -12.89
CA VAL A 106 -2.03 -2.10 -12.21
C VAL A 106 -1.41 -2.48 -10.86
N ALA A 107 -0.08 -2.53 -10.81
CA ALA A 107 0.67 -2.81 -9.60
C ALA A 107 0.48 -1.73 -8.53
N THR A 108 0.59 -0.43 -8.89
CA THR A 108 0.40 0.70 -7.99
C THR A 108 -1.00 0.70 -7.39
N LEU A 109 -2.02 0.43 -8.21
CA LEU A 109 -3.42 0.34 -7.74
C LEU A 109 -3.64 -0.83 -6.79
N GLY A 110 -3.10 -2.00 -7.13
CA GLY A 110 -3.15 -3.17 -6.26
C GLY A 110 -2.43 -2.93 -4.93
N ALA A 111 -1.27 -2.27 -4.95
CA ALA A 111 -0.50 -1.93 -3.76
C ALA A 111 -1.27 -0.94 -2.87
N PHE A 112 -1.93 0.05 -3.46
CA PHE A 112 -2.77 0.98 -2.72
C PHE A 112 -3.91 0.26 -1.97
N ARG A 113 -4.56 -0.71 -2.63
CA ARG A 113 -5.58 -1.55 -1.99
C ARG A 113 -5.01 -2.37 -0.82
N LEU A 114 -3.81 -2.91 -0.97
CA LEU A 114 -3.12 -3.64 0.10
C LEU A 114 -2.81 -2.75 1.29
N ILE A 115 -2.32 -1.53 1.06
CA ILE A 115 -2.05 -0.54 2.11
C ILE A 115 -3.34 -0.19 2.87
N TYR A 116 -4.43 0.05 2.15
CA TYR A 116 -5.71 0.36 2.77
C TYR A 116 -6.23 -0.80 3.63
N ASN A 117 -6.14 -2.04 3.12
CA ASN A 117 -6.53 -3.21 3.89
C ASN A 117 -5.64 -3.41 5.14
N ALA A 118 -4.33 -3.18 5.01
CA ALA A 118 -3.41 -3.23 6.14
C ALA A 118 -3.78 -2.18 7.20
N TRP A 119 -4.03 -0.94 6.79
CA TRP A 119 -4.43 0.14 7.68
C TRP A 119 -5.73 -0.19 8.43
N ARG A 120 -6.76 -0.66 7.73
CA ARG A 120 -8.01 -1.10 8.37
C ARG A 120 -7.76 -2.22 9.38
N HIS A 121 -6.99 -3.23 9.01
CA HIS A 121 -6.73 -4.36 9.90
C HIS A 121 -5.97 -3.96 11.17
N LEU A 122 -5.04 -3.00 11.08
CA LEU A 122 -4.20 -2.56 12.19
C LEU A 122 -4.85 -1.49 13.07
N THR A 123 -5.82 -0.73 12.55
CA THR A 123 -6.49 0.37 13.26
C THR A 123 -7.90 0.07 13.73
N ASP A 124 -8.57 -0.91 13.13
CA ASP A 124 -9.89 -1.31 13.59
C ASP A 124 -9.79 -1.88 15.01
N SER A 125 -10.44 -1.17 15.94
CA SER A 125 -10.62 -1.53 17.35
C SER A 125 -11.03 -3.00 17.52
N ASN A 126 -11.83 -3.55 16.61
CA ASN A 126 -12.34 -4.92 16.74
C ASN A 126 -11.26 -6.01 16.71
N TYR A 127 -10.08 -5.78 16.10
CA TYR A 127 -8.99 -6.77 16.08
C TYR A 127 -8.05 -6.64 17.29
N LYS A 128 -8.03 -5.50 17.99
CA LYS A 128 -7.27 -5.27 19.23
C LYS A 128 -7.96 -5.83 20.49
N ASN A 129 -9.26 -6.12 20.40
CA ASN A 129 -10.11 -6.41 21.55
C ASN A 129 -10.07 -7.87 22.06
N VAL A 130 -9.31 -8.77 21.43
CA VAL A 130 -9.16 -10.15 21.94
C VAL A 130 -8.11 -10.22 23.07
N ASN A 131 -7.12 -9.32 23.11
CA ASN A 131 -5.98 -9.46 24.06
C ASN A 131 -5.76 -8.29 25.04
N LEU A 132 -6.56 -7.21 25.00
CA LEU A 132 -6.41 -6.08 25.93
C LEU A 132 -7.58 -5.92 26.92
N ARG A 133 -8.40 -6.96 27.12
CA ARG A 133 -9.33 -7.01 28.26
C ARG A 133 -8.58 -7.39 29.54
N ARG A 134 -7.76 -6.49 30.08
CA ARG A 134 -7.52 -6.39 31.54
C ARG A 134 -6.74 -5.12 31.86
N LYS A 135 -7.39 -4.29 32.68
CA LYS A 135 -6.90 -3.11 33.42
C LYS A 135 -6.93 -1.77 32.68
N THR A 136 -8.11 -1.18 32.62
CA THR A 136 -8.26 0.23 32.97
C THR A 136 -9.46 0.38 33.92
N THR A 137 -9.19 0.86 35.13
CA THR A 137 -10.20 1.28 36.12
C THR A 137 -10.83 2.60 35.66
N PRO A 138 -12.11 2.87 35.99
CA PRO A 138 -12.82 4.02 35.43
C PRO A 138 -12.50 5.28 36.24
N HIS A 139 -11.77 6.22 35.64
CA HIS A 139 -11.72 7.59 36.16
C HIS A 139 -12.78 8.44 35.45
N ARG A 140 -13.84 8.78 36.20
CA ARG A 140 -15.01 9.53 35.78
C ARG A 140 -14.68 11.02 35.77
N ASN A 141 -14.70 11.70 34.62
CA ASN A 141 -14.74 13.16 34.59
C ASN A 141 -15.77 13.71 33.59
N LYS A 142 -16.34 14.85 34.01
CA LYS A 142 -17.69 15.35 33.72
C LYS A 142 -17.82 15.96 32.32
N VAL A 143 -18.99 15.78 31.72
CA VAL A 143 -19.42 16.38 30.46
C VAL A 143 -19.71 17.87 30.67
N THR A 144 -19.05 18.73 29.91
CA THR A 144 -19.50 20.12 29.67
C THR A 144 -19.78 20.31 28.18
N LYS A 145 -20.93 20.94 27.90
CA LYS A 145 -21.48 21.19 26.56
C LYS A 145 -20.85 22.45 25.96
N SER A 146 -20.13 22.32 24.85
CA SER A 146 -20.04 23.37 23.81
C SER A 146 -19.18 22.92 22.63
N ALA A 147 -19.72 23.13 21.43
CA ALA A 147 -19.03 23.34 20.16
C ALA A 147 -18.16 22.20 19.57
N CYS A 148 -18.65 21.62 18.47
CA CYS A 148 -17.93 21.11 17.30
C CYS A 148 -16.41 20.79 17.41
N LEU A 149 -16.03 19.85 18.30
CA LEU A 149 -14.66 19.31 18.34
C LEU A 149 -14.59 17.83 17.96
N ARG A 150 -15.68 17.27 17.40
CA ARG A 150 -15.76 15.85 17.03
C ARG A 150 -15.71 15.61 15.53
N CYS A 151 -14.83 16.32 14.84
CA CYS A 151 -14.25 15.78 13.62
C CYS A 151 -12.83 15.34 13.97
N PRO A 152 -12.52 14.04 14.02
CA PRO A 152 -11.14 13.60 13.88
C PRO A 152 -10.60 14.29 12.64
N ARG A 153 -9.53 15.07 12.80
CA ARG A 153 -8.94 15.90 11.73
C ARG A 153 -8.39 15.06 10.55
N ASP A 154 -8.60 13.74 10.58
CA ASP A 154 -8.19 12.74 9.60
C ASP A 154 -9.34 12.24 8.69
N ALA A 155 -10.61 12.55 9.00
CA ALA A 155 -11.76 12.00 8.26
C ALA A 155 -11.96 12.62 6.85
N CYS A 156 -11.36 13.77 6.56
CA CYS A 156 -11.52 14.43 5.25
C CYS A 156 -10.45 14.06 4.21
N LEU A 157 -9.33 13.46 4.60
CA LEU A 157 -8.26 13.06 3.66
C LEU A 157 -8.34 11.59 3.21
N GLN A 158 -9.24 10.80 3.79
CA GLN A 158 -9.47 9.41 3.38
C GLN A 158 -10.62 9.26 2.38
N ASN A 159 -11.58 10.19 2.37
CA ASN A 159 -12.77 10.08 1.51
C ASN A 159 -12.49 10.31 0.02
N LEU A 160 -11.53 11.16 -0.37
CA LEU A 160 -11.28 11.39 -1.79
C LEU A 160 -10.62 10.20 -2.49
N ILE A 161 -9.71 9.50 -1.80
CA ILE A 161 -9.02 8.35 -2.40
C ILE A 161 -9.87 7.07 -2.31
N LEU A 162 -10.68 6.91 -1.24
CA LEU A 162 -11.66 5.82 -1.16
C LEU A 162 -12.80 5.98 -2.16
N VAL A 163 -13.34 7.18 -2.34
CA VAL A 163 -14.34 7.44 -3.38
C VAL A 163 -13.75 7.25 -4.77
N TRP A 164 -12.48 7.59 -4.99
CA TRP A 164 -11.76 7.30 -6.23
C TRP A 164 -11.57 5.79 -6.45
N LEU A 165 -11.22 5.02 -5.41
CA LEU A 165 -11.13 3.57 -5.45
C LEU A 165 -12.49 2.91 -5.67
N GLU A 166 -13.53 3.26 -4.93
CA GLU A 166 -14.86 2.65 -5.08
C GLU A 166 -15.48 2.97 -6.45
N SER A 167 -15.20 4.16 -7.01
CA SER A 167 -15.65 4.55 -8.34
C SER A 167 -14.88 3.84 -9.47
N ASN A 168 -13.60 3.52 -9.28
CA ASN A 168 -12.77 2.84 -10.29
C ASN A 168 -12.64 1.32 -10.09
N VAL A 169 -12.91 0.78 -8.89
CA VAL A 169 -12.86 -0.66 -8.59
C VAL A 169 -13.90 -1.42 -9.41
N LYS A 170 -15.08 -0.84 -9.68
CA LYS A 170 -16.07 -1.44 -10.58
C LYS A 170 -15.59 -1.53 -12.03
N ALA A 171 -14.69 -0.65 -12.46
CA ALA A 171 -14.11 -0.69 -13.82
C ALA A 171 -13.02 -1.77 -13.97
N TYR A 172 -12.40 -2.23 -12.88
CA TYR A 172 -11.32 -3.24 -12.89
C TYR A 172 -11.70 -4.60 -12.27
N SER A 173 -12.89 -4.71 -11.67
CA SER A 173 -13.43 -5.96 -11.12
C SER A 173 -13.95 -6.94 -12.18
N GLY A 174 -13.94 -6.57 -13.46
CA GLY A 174 -14.36 -7.43 -14.57
C GLY A 174 -13.29 -8.41 -15.07
N GLU A 175 -12.01 -8.13 -14.87
CA GLU A 175 -10.92 -8.88 -15.52
C GLU A 175 -9.89 -9.53 -14.57
N THR A 176 -9.87 -9.15 -13.28
CA THR A 176 -8.81 -9.60 -12.34
C THR A 176 -9.20 -10.75 -11.43
N THR A 177 -10.43 -11.27 -11.52
CA THR A 177 -10.88 -12.45 -10.76
C THR A 177 -10.16 -13.74 -11.17
N SER A 178 -9.48 -13.75 -12.33
CA SER A 178 -8.67 -14.88 -12.78
C SER A 178 -7.27 -14.92 -12.11
N PHE A 179 -6.66 -13.77 -11.81
CA PHE A 179 -5.28 -13.72 -11.31
C PHE A 179 -5.11 -13.99 -9.81
N TYR A 180 -6.16 -13.81 -9.00
CA TYR A 180 -6.12 -14.06 -7.55
C TYR A 180 -6.75 -15.40 -7.12
N THR A 181 -7.18 -16.24 -8.07
CA THR A 181 -7.77 -17.56 -7.78
C THR A 181 -6.79 -18.72 -8.03
N LEU A 182 -5.56 -18.43 -8.47
CA LEU A 182 -4.50 -19.42 -8.73
C LEU A 182 -3.17 -19.09 -8.02
N ILE A 183 -3.24 -18.48 -6.83
CA ILE A 183 -2.10 -18.37 -5.89
C ILE A 183 -2.56 -18.78 -4.50
#